data_AF-A0A957MF99-F1
#
_entry.id   AF-A0A957MF99-F1
#
_cell.length_a   1.000
_cell.length_b   1.000
_cell.length_c   1.000
_cell.angle_alpha   90.00
_cell.angle_beta   90.00
_cell.angle_gamma   90.00
#
_symmetry.space_group_name_H-M   'P 1'
#
loop_
_entity.id
_entity.type
_entity.pdbx_description
1 polymer ?
#
loop_
_entity_poly.entity_id
_entity_poly.type
_entity_poly.pdbx_seq_one_letter_code
_entity_poly.pdbx_strand_id
1 'polypeptide(L)'
;YINAPAEVQGNGPEQWALALSAEEVAALSPASQAALTTYRRQSAGAATLREMYTVRRDLPEFVRALARDLAEGRTCAVVDVAFVNAGDLALGELLVRLPMLSQLAAYGGWNTAGNTLGCVLAQAVIRHAQRIQGATSEALAAHARFLFLRLVEDYLFMARLRTQIAVVDLPRLGLPITLGSLGDQAESVRLLVEEQLGDAAAALANECFVGQQIGAGDTAIILEALALADVELPWGRLFDLTMDVVARYVIE
;
A
#
# COMPACT_ATOMS: atom_id res chain seq x y z
N TYR A 1 -16.44 -1.62 -1.23
CA TYR A 1 -15.92 -1.36 -2.58
C TYR A 1 -14.91 -2.42 -2.94
N ILE A 2 -15.06 -3.07 -4.11
CA ILE A 2 -14.16 -4.14 -4.54
C ILE A 2 -13.51 -3.73 -5.87
N ASN A 3 -12.20 -3.53 -5.85
CA ASN A 3 -11.42 -3.37 -7.08
C ASN A 3 -11.04 -4.75 -7.60
N ALA A 4 -11.95 -5.36 -8.36
CA ALA A 4 -11.76 -6.68 -8.95
C ALA A 4 -10.92 -6.60 -10.23
N PRO A 5 -10.17 -7.67 -10.58
CA PRO A 5 -9.52 -7.73 -11.88
C PRO A 5 -10.56 -7.79 -12.99
N ALA A 6 -10.22 -7.27 -14.16
CA ALA A 6 -11.10 -7.27 -15.31
C ALA A 6 -11.23 -8.66 -15.95
N GLU A 7 -10.16 -9.46 -15.88
CA GLU A 7 -10.12 -10.83 -16.41
C GLU A 7 -9.46 -11.80 -15.43
N VAL A 8 -8.25 -11.47 -15.00
CA VAL A 8 -7.42 -12.28 -14.12
C VAL A 8 -6.54 -11.36 -13.29
N GLN A 9 -6.19 -11.76 -12.07
CA GLN A 9 -5.30 -10.95 -11.24
C GLN A 9 -3.96 -10.72 -11.95
N GLY A 10 -3.53 -9.46 -12.05
CA GLY A 10 -2.18 -9.11 -12.45
C GLY A 10 -1.17 -9.42 -11.33
N ASN A 11 0.12 -9.47 -11.66
CA ASN A 11 1.18 -9.63 -10.65
C ASN A 11 1.57 -8.27 -10.07
N GLY A 12 1.20 -8.03 -8.82
CA GLY A 12 1.37 -6.74 -8.12
C GLY A 12 2.79 -6.18 -8.17
N PRO A 13 3.83 -6.96 -7.78
CA PRO A 13 5.21 -6.48 -7.84
C PRO A 13 5.74 -6.11 -9.24
N GLU A 14 5.08 -6.50 -10.33
CA GLU A 14 5.55 -6.12 -11.68
C GLU A 14 5.06 -4.72 -12.09
N GLN A 15 4.02 -4.18 -11.45
CA GLN A 15 3.32 -2.96 -11.87
C GLN A 15 4.27 -1.79 -12.09
N TRP A 16 5.05 -1.43 -11.06
CA TRP A 16 5.97 -0.28 -11.13
C TRP A 16 7.00 -0.43 -12.25
N ALA A 17 7.65 -1.60 -12.34
CA ALA A 17 8.67 -1.85 -13.35
C ALA A 17 8.11 -1.85 -14.77
N LEU A 18 6.84 -2.24 -14.96
CA LEU A 18 6.14 -2.23 -16.23
C LEU A 18 5.60 -0.85 -16.61
N ALA A 19 5.36 0.03 -15.63
CA ALA A 19 4.89 1.39 -15.85
C ALA A 19 5.99 2.35 -16.32
N LEU A 20 7.28 2.04 -16.05
CA LEU A 20 8.40 2.90 -16.44
C LEU A 20 8.42 3.19 -17.95
N SER A 21 8.42 4.49 -18.27
CA SER A 21 8.64 5.04 -19.59
C SER A 21 10.07 4.82 -20.10
N ALA A 22 10.28 5.03 -21.40
CA ALA A 22 11.61 4.94 -21.99
C ALA A 22 12.60 5.95 -21.40
N GLU A 23 12.13 7.15 -21.05
CA GLU A 23 12.94 8.20 -20.42
C GLU A 23 13.35 7.82 -19.00
N GLU A 24 12.41 7.33 -18.19
CA GLU A 24 12.71 6.86 -16.83
C GLU A 24 13.69 5.68 -16.85
N VAL A 25 13.54 4.73 -17.78
CA VAL A 25 14.50 3.64 -17.95
C VAL A 25 15.88 4.19 -18.35
N ALA A 26 15.95 5.16 -19.26
CA ALA A 26 17.22 5.75 -19.68
C ALA A 26 17.94 6.52 -18.56
N ALA A 27 17.19 7.03 -17.56
CA ALA A 27 17.73 7.70 -16.38
C ALA A 27 18.30 6.71 -15.33
N LEU A 28 18.02 5.41 -15.44
CA LEU A 28 18.57 4.40 -14.54
C LEU A 28 20.06 4.17 -14.78
N SER A 29 20.75 3.60 -13.78
CA SER A 29 22.16 3.18 -13.95
C SER A 29 22.29 2.13 -15.07
N PRO A 30 23.44 2.02 -15.76
CA PRO A 30 23.66 0.98 -16.76
C PRO A 30 23.42 -0.45 -16.23
N ALA A 31 23.80 -0.70 -14.97
CA ALA A 31 23.55 -1.97 -14.30
C ALA A 31 22.04 -2.24 -14.13
N SER A 32 21.28 -1.24 -13.68
CA SER A 32 19.83 -1.32 -13.55
C SER A 32 19.13 -1.51 -14.90
N GLN A 33 19.56 -0.80 -15.96
CA GLN A 33 19.01 -0.96 -17.31
C GLN A 33 19.20 -2.38 -17.86
N ALA A 34 20.41 -2.94 -17.71
CA ALA A 34 20.72 -4.29 -18.14
C ALA A 34 19.94 -5.35 -17.35
N ALA A 35 19.85 -5.18 -16.02
CA ALA A 35 19.11 -6.09 -15.15
C ALA A 35 17.60 -6.03 -15.45
N LEU A 36 17.03 -4.84 -15.62
CA LEU A 36 15.61 -4.65 -15.94
C LEU A 36 15.26 -5.26 -17.31
N THR A 37 16.15 -5.12 -18.29
CA THR A 37 15.98 -5.76 -19.60
C THR A 37 15.92 -7.28 -19.49
N THR A 38 16.79 -7.87 -18.66
CA THR A 38 16.79 -9.32 -18.38
C THR A 38 15.50 -9.73 -17.66
N TYR A 39 15.10 -8.99 -16.63
CA TYR A 39 13.88 -9.22 -15.85
C TYR A 39 12.63 -9.21 -16.74
N ARG A 40 12.46 -8.20 -17.61
CA ARG A 40 11.32 -8.07 -18.53
C ARG A 40 11.24 -9.19 -19.57
N ARG A 41 12.37 -9.83 -19.93
CA ARG A 41 12.37 -11.00 -20.83
C ARG A 41 11.89 -12.28 -20.16
N GLN A 42 12.00 -12.36 -18.83
CA GLN A 42 11.63 -13.54 -18.04
C GLN A 42 10.27 -13.39 -17.37
N SER A 43 9.71 -12.17 -17.26
CA SER A 43 8.42 -11.96 -16.62
C SER A 43 7.25 -12.41 -17.50
N ALA A 44 6.18 -12.88 -16.84
CA ALA A 44 4.89 -13.18 -17.49
C ALA A 44 4.01 -11.91 -17.59
N GLY A 45 4.63 -10.72 -17.63
CA GLY A 45 3.99 -9.42 -17.41
C GLY A 45 2.94 -9.01 -18.43
N ALA A 46 2.67 -9.81 -19.46
CA ALA A 46 1.58 -9.57 -20.40
C ALA A 46 0.20 -9.57 -19.70
N ALA A 47 -0.03 -10.44 -18.71
CA ALA A 47 -1.26 -10.42 -17.93
C ALA A 47 -1.36 -9.16 -17.06
N THR A 48 -0.28 -8.82 -16.35
CA THR A 48 -0.18 -7.60 -15.54
C THR A 48 -0.40 -6.34 -16.39
N LEU A 49 0.26 -6.20 -17.54
CA LEU A 49 0.10 -5.07 -18.45
C LEU A 49 -1.34 -4.95 -18.96
N ARG A 50 -1.97 -6.07 -19.36
CA ARG A 50 -3.38 -6.04 -19.79
C ARG A 50 -4.28 -5.54 -18.67
N GLU A 51 -4.04 -5.98 -17.45
CA GLU A 51 -4.83 -5.59 -16.29
C GLU A 51 -4.60 -4.12 -15.90
N MET A 52 -3.37 -3.61 -15.97
CA MET A 52 -3.03 -2.20 -15.70
C MET A 52 -3.73 -1.22 -16.64
N TYR A 53 -3.87 -1.57 -17.92
CA TYR A 53 -4.38 -0.67 -18.96
C TYR A 53 -5.76 -1.08 -19.50
N THR A 54 -6.48 -1.95 -18.79
CA THR A 54 -7.81 -2.39 -19.22
C THR A 54 -8.83 -1.25 -19.12
N VAL A 55 -9.62 -1.07 -20.17
CA VAL A 55 -10.73 -0.10 -20.18
C VAL A 55 -11.96 -0.59 -19.41
N ARG A 56 -11.95 -1.84 -18.92
CA ARG A 56 -13.08 -2.44 -18.20
C ARG A 56 -13.13 -2.03 -16.73
N ARG A 57 -12.12 -1.31 -16.24
CA ARG A 57 -12.04 -0.80 -14.87
C ARG A 57 -11.95 0.71 -14.91
N ASP A 58 -12.89 1.37 -14.25
CA ASP A 58 -12.94 2.82 -14.14
C ASP A 58 -12.56 3.22 -12.71
N LEU A 59 -11.25 3.31 -12.45
CA LEU A 59 -10.74 3.72 -11.14
C LEU A 59 -11.14 5.15 -10.75
N PRO A 60 -11.18 6.13 -11.67
CA PRO A 60 -11.73 7.45 -11.36
C PRO A 60 -13.18 7.44 -10.87
N GLU A 61 -14.10 6.72 -11.52
CA GLU A 61 -15.48 6.57 -11.01
C GLU A 61 -15.53 5.76 -9.72
N PHE A 62 -14.71 4.73 -9.58
CA PHE A 62 -14.61 3.97 -8.33
C PHE A 62 -14.30 4.89 -7.14
N VAL A 63 -13.28 5.75 -7.25
CA VAL A 63 -12.90 6.69 -6.18
C VAL A 63 -13.94 7.78 -6.01
N ARG A 64 -14.59 8.26 -7.08
CA ARG A 64 -15.68 9.25 -7.01
C ARG A 64 -16.91 8.71 -6.28
N ALA A 65 -17.30 7.47 -6.54
CA ALA A 65 -18.40 6.80 -5.84
C ALA A 65 -18.05 6.59 -4.36
N LEU A 66 -16.84 6.09 -4.08
CA LEU A 66 -16.33 5.92 -2.72
C LEU A 66 -16.35 7.24 -1.93
N ALA A 67 -15.88 8.32 -2.53
CA ALA A 67 -15.86 9.65 -1.91
C ALA A 67 -17.28 10.15 -1.56
N ARG A 68 -18.26 9.92 -2.45
CA ARG A 68 -19.68 10.24 -2.19
C ARG A 68 -20.21 9.49 -0.98
N ASP A 69 -20.02 8.18 -0.95
CA ASP A 69 -20.52 7.35 0.16
C ASP A 69 -19.85 7.72 1.49
N LEU A 70 -18.56 8.03 1.48
CA LEU A 70 -17.84 8.53 2.66
C LEU A 70 -18.41 9.88 3.13
N ALA A 71 -18.69 10.81 2.22
CA ALA A 71 -19.29 12.10 2.53
C ALA A 71 -20.72 11.98 3.08
N GLU A 72 -21.46 10.95 2.68
CA GLU A 72 -22.75 10.58 3.26
C GLU A 72 -22.64 9.88 4.64
N GLY A 73 -21.42 9.70 5.16
CA GLY A 73 -21.18 9.07 6.46
C GLY A 73 -21.33 7.55 6.47
N ARG A 74 -21.34 6.91 5.29
CA ARG A 74 -21.41 5.45 5.17
C ARG A 74 -20.11 4.81 5.63
N THR A 75 -20.20 3.58 6.14
CA THR A 75 -19.02 2.79 6.50
C THR A 75 -18.47 2.12 5.24
N CYS A 76 -17.40 2.70 4.67
CA CYS A 76 -16.84 2.23 3.40
C CYS A 76 -15.50 1.54 3.60
N ALA A 77 -15.34 0.36 2.99
CA ALA A 77 -14.07 -0.37 2.94
C ALA A 77 -13.67 -0.67 1.49
N VAL A 78 -12.37 -0.80 1.24
CA VAL A 78 -11.80 -1.10 -0.07
C VAL A 78 -11.10 -2.45 -0.04
N VAL A 79 -11.61 -3.39 -0.82
CA VAL A 79 -11.01 -4.70 -1.11
C VAL A 79 -10.31 -4.59 -2.44
N ASP A 80 -8.98 -4.49 -2.44
CA ASP A 80 -8.17 -4.33 -3.64
C ASP A 80 -7.59 -5.67 -4.10
N VAL A 81 -8.18 -6.26 -5.13
CA VAL A 81 -7.84 -7.62 -5.56
C VAL A 81 -7.56 -7.71 -7.06
N ALA A 82 -7.41 -6.58 -7.73
CA ALA A 82 -7.02 -6.53 -9.14
C ALA A 82 -5.63 -7.13 -9.37
N PHE A 83 -4.74 -7.02 -8.39
CA PHE A 83 -3.41 -7.58 -8.42
C PHE A 83 -3.20 -8.52 -7.22
N VAL A 84 -2.37 -9.55 -7.43
CA VAL A 84 -1.91 -10.47 -6.39
C VAL A 84 -0.60 -9.94 -5.80
N ASN A 85 -0.37 -10.12 -4.51
CA ASN A 85 0.85 -9.71 -3.79
C ASN A 85 1.17 -8.20 -3.82
N ALA A 86 0.17 -7.34 -4.06
CA ALA A 86 0.22 -5.90 -3.85
C ALA A 86 -1.17 -5.30 -4.09
N GLY A 87 -1.41 -4.10 -3.54
CA GLY A 87 -2.47 -3.23 -4.02
C GLY A 87 -2.26 -2.80 -5.47
N ASP A 88 -3.32 -2.32 -6.09
CA ASP A 88 -3.25 -1.66 -7.38
C ASP A 88 -2.58 -0.30 -7.25
N LEU A 89 -1.45 -0.14 -7.95
CA LEU A 89 -0.65 1.08 -7.91
C LEU A 89 -1.47 2.31 -8.34
N ALA A 90 -2.28 2.18 -9.39
CA ALA A 90 -3.07 3.29 -9.92
C ALA A 90 -4.26 3.64 -9.00
N LEU A 91 -4.88 2.63 -8.37
CA LEU A 91 -5.92 2.89 -7.37
C LEU A 91 -5.34 3.60 -6.15
N GLY A 92 -4.20 3.13 -5.65
CA GLY A 92 -3.52 3.74 -4.51
C GLY A 92 -3.16 5.21 -4.77
N GLU A 93 -2.64 5.54 -5.96
CA GLU A 93 -2.36 6.93 -6.37
C GLU A 93 -3.59 7.84 -6.38
N LEU A 94 -4.76 7.30 -6.71
CA LEU A 94 -6.03 8.05 -6.65
C LEU A 94 -6.55 8.15 -5.21
N LEU A 95 -6.39 7.10 -4.40
CA LEU A 95 -6.85 7.06 -3.01
C LEU A 95 -6.09 8.02 -2.11
N VAL A 96 -4.77 8.15 -2.25
CA VAL A 96 -3.98 9.10 -1.44
C VAL A 96 -4.29 10.57 -1.74
N ARG A 97 -4.94 10.85 -2.87
CA ARG A 97 -5.45 12.20 -3.20
C ARG A 97 -6.84 12.46 -2.63
N LEU A 98 -7.46 11.46 -2.00
CA LEU A 98 -8.76 11.61 -1.35
C LEU A 98 -8.58 12.18 0.06
N PRO A 99 -9.06 13.40 0.36
CA PRO A 99 -8.90 13.99 1.70
C PRO A 99 -9.52 13.15 2.82
N MET A 100 -10.52 12.32 2.48
CA MET A 100 -11.24 11.45 3.40
C MET A 100 -10.64 10.05 3.54
N LEU A 101 -9.42 9.80 3.05
CA LEU A 101 -8.82 8.47 3.08
C LEU A 101 -8.78 7.86 4.49
N SER A 102 -8.47 8.66 5.51
CA SER A 102 -8.46 8.27 6.92
C SER A 102 -9.82 7.84 7.46
N GLN A 103 -10.92 8.14 6.77
CA GLN A 103 -12.28 7.78 7.16
C GLN A 103 -12.70 6.39 6.66
N LEU A 104 -11.86 5.71 5.86
CA LEU A 104 -12.12 4.35 5.44
C LEU A 104 -12.24 3.41 6.63
N ALA A 105 -13.19 2.49 6.54
CA ALA A 105 -13.36 1.44 7.51
C ALA A 105 -12.26 0.38 7.44
N ALA A 106 -11.73 0.15 6.23
CA ALA A 106 -10.61 -0.74 5.96
C ALA A 106 -10.09 -0.54 4.53
N TYR A 107 -8.82 -0.87 4.32
CA TYR A 107 -8.18 -1.04 3.02
C TYR A 107 -7.31 -2.29 3.07
N GLY A 108 -7.18 -3.00 1.96
CA GLY A 108 -6.18 -4.04 1.81
C GLY A 108 -6.06 -4.49 0.36
N GLY A 109 -4.85 -4.93 0.00
CA GLY A 109 -4.50 -5.52 -1.29
C GLY A 109 -3.39 -6.58 -1.21
N TRP A 110 -3.10 -7.09 -0.02
CA TRP A 110 -1.99 -8.00 0.21
C TRP A 110 -2.25 -9.46 -0.24
N ASN A 111 -1.20 -10.12 -0.74
CA ASN A 111 -1.15 -11.56 -1.00
C ASN A 111 -2.21 -12.09 -1.97
N THR A 112 -3.27 -12.74 -1.51
CA THR A 112 -4.32 -13.33 -2.38
C THR A 112 -5.68 -12.71 -2.10
N ALA A 113 -6.60 -12.82 -3.07
CA ALA A 113 -7.96 -12.29 -2.92
C ALA A 113 -8.68 -12.77 -1.65
N GLY A 114 -8.46 -14.02 -1.23
CA GLY A 114 -9.04 -14.56 0.01
C GLY A 114 -8.49 -13.88 1.26
N ASN A 115 -7.17 -13.68 1.33
CA ASN A 115 -6.53 -12.99 2.45
C ASN A 115 -6.97 -11.51 2.52
N THR A 116 -6.99 -10.82 1.36
CA THR A 116 -7.46 -9.43 1.28
C THR A 116 -8.90 -9.31 1.75
N LEU A 117 -9.80 -10.12 1.17
CA LEU A 117 -11.23 -10.03 1.50
C LEU A 117 -11.49 -10.33 2.98
N GLY A 118 -10.86 -11.37 3.53
CA GLY A 118 -11.03 -11.76 4.92
C GLY A 118 -10.56 -10.66 5.88
N CYS A 119 -9.37 -10.09 5.63
CA CYS A 119 -8.80 -9.03 6.47
C CYS A 119 -9.64 -7.74 6.42
N VAL A 120 -9.96 -7.28 5.21
CA VAL A 120 -10.73 -6.05 5.00
C VAL A 120 -12.13 -6.18 5.58
N LEU A 121 -12.80 -7.33 5.39
CA LEU A 121 -14.13 -7.56 5.94
C LEU A 121 -14.10 -7.57 7.48
N ALA A 122 -13.12 -8.23 8.09
CA ALA A 122 -12.98 -8.27 9.55
C ALA A 122 -12.79 -6.87 10.13
N GLN A 123 -11.85 -6.08 9.59
CA GLN A 123 -11.62 -4.70 10.04
C GLN A 123 -12.85 -3.82 9.80
N ALA A 124 -13.51 -3.94 8.65
CA ALA A 124 -14.69 -3.15 8.31
C ALA A 124 -15.87 -3.43 9.25
N VAL A 125 -16.10 -4.70 9.61
CA VAL A 125 -17.14 -5.09 10.58
C VAL A 125 -16.84 -4.53 11.97
N ILE A 126 -15.59 -4.65 12.43
CA ILE A 126 -15.17 -4.07 13.71
C ILE A 126 -15.40 -2.56 13.71
N ARG A 127 -14.97 -1.85 12.66
CA ARG A 127 -15.15 -0.41 12.56
C ARG A 127 -16.63 -0.01 12.47
N HIS A 128 -17.44 -0.77 11.76
CA HIS A 128 -18.88 -0.54 11.70
C HIS A 128 -19.53 -0.69 13.08
N ALA A 129 -19.19 -1.76 13.81
CA ALA A 129 -19.67 -1.99 15.17
C ALA A 129 -19.26 -0.86 16.11
N GLN A 130 -17.99 -0.41 16.05
CA GLN A 130 -17.51 0.76 16.79
C GLN A 130 -18.38 1.99 16.52
N ARG A 131 -18.66 2.31 15.24
CA ARG A 131 -19.47 3.49 14.89
C ARG A 131 -20.89 3.45 15.47
N ILE A 132 -21.49 2.27 15.62
CA ILE A 132 -22.85 2.11 16.14
C ILE A 132 -22.86 2.05 17.67
N GLN A 133 -21.89 1.37 18.28
CA GLN A 133 -21.90 1.02 19.70
C GLN A 133 -20.99 1.94 20.55
N GLY A 134 -20.23 2.82 19.90
CA GLY A 134 -19.15 3.57 20.52
C GLY A 134 -17.84 2.79 20.56
N ALA A 135 -16.74 3.50 20.83
CA ALA A 135 -15.42 2.90 20.99
C ALA A 135 -14.60 3.70 22.02
N THR A 136 -13.60 3.06 22.61
CA THR A 136 -12.60 3.78 23.42
C THR A 136 -11.60 4.50 22.51
N SER A 137 -10.88 5.48 23.06
CA SER A 137 -9.87 6.23 22.31
C SER A 137 -8.77 5.32 21.74
N GLU A 138 -8.40 4.27 22.49
CA GLU A 138 -7.38 3.30 22.12
C GLU A 138 -7.85 2.42 20.96
N ALA A 139 -9.15 2.07 20.94
CA ALA A 139 -9.75 1.30 19.86
C ALA A 139 -9.84 2.12 18.55
N LEU A 140 -10.08 3.43 18.66
CA LEU A 140 -10.04 4.36 17.53
C LEU A 140 -8.60 4.51 16.99
N ALA A 141 -7.63 4.65 17.88
CA ALA A 141 -6.22 4.71 17.50
C ALA A 141 -5.74 3.38 16.87
N ALA A 142 -6.16 2.23 17.39
CA ALA A 142 -5.87 0.93 16.81
C ALA A 142 -6.44 0.78 15.38
N HIS A 143 -7.66 1.28 15.14
CA HIS A 143 -8.24 1.31 13.81
C HIS A 143 -7.41 2.17 12.84
N ALA A 144 -7.04 3.40 13.24
CA ALA A 144 -6.23 4.29 12.43
C ALA A 144 -4.85 3.70 12.10
N ARG A 145 -4.18 3.11 13.10
CA ARG A 145 -2.90 2.41 12.92
C ARG A 145 -3.00 1.29 11.90
N PHE A 146 -4.00 0.43 12.02
CA PHE A 146 -4.11 -0.73 11.14
C PHE A 146 -4.49 -0.35 9.71
N LEU A 147 -5.38 0.65 9.52
CA LEU A 147 -5.67 1.20 8.19
C LEU A 147 -4.41 1.79 7.55
N PHE A 148 -3.66 2.61 8.30
CA PHE A 148 -2.41 3.21 7.83
C PHE A 148 -1.38 2.13 7.48
N LEU A 149 -1.21 1.12 8.33
CA LEU A 149 -0.32 0.00 8.10
C LEU A 149 -0.61 -0.70 6.77
N ARG A 150 -1.88 -0.99 6.47
CA ARG A 150 -2.26 -1.62 5.19
C ARG A 150 -1.99 -0.75 3.97
N LEU A 151 -2.18 0.57 4.08
CA LEU A 151 -1.83 1.50 3.00
C LEU A 151 -0.31 1.60 2.79
N VAL A 152 0.46 1.59 3.88
CA VAL A 152 1.94 1.59 3.81
C VAL A 152 2.45 0.28 3.22
N GLU A 153 1.98 -0.87 3.71
CA GLU A 153 2.47 -2.16 3.26
C GLU A 153 1.97 -2.51 1.85
N ASP A 154 0.66 -2.53 1.65
CA ASP A 154 0.07 -3.12 0.44
C ASP A 154 0.23 -2.17 -0.77
N TYR A 155 0.17 -0.86 -0.53
CA TYR A 155 0.34 0.16 -1.58
C TYR A 155 1.77 0.71 -1.64
N LEU A 156 2.25 1.41 -0.59
CA LEU A 156 3.55 2.11 -0.70
C LEU A 156 4.72 1.12 -0.88
N PHE A 157 4.75 0.03 -0.12
CA PHE A 157 5.81 -0.97 -0.20
C PHE A 157 5.59 -1.96 -1.33
N MET A 158 4.54 -2.79 -1.25
CA MET A 158 4.36 -3.95 -2.13
C MET A 158 4.08 -3.57 -3.59
N ALA A 159 3.30 -2.51 -3.84
CA ALA A 159 2.95 -2.08 -5.19
C ALA A 159 4.02 -1.22 -5.86
N ARG A 160 4.86 -0.54 -5.05
CA ARG A 160 5.83 0.45 -5.53
C ARG A 160 7.25 0.24 -5.01
N LEU A 161 7.52 0.63 -3.76
CA LEU A 161 8.88 0.81 -3.24
C LEU A 161 9.70 -0.47 -3.29
N ARG A 162 9.10 -1.62 -2.97
CA ARG A 162 9.77 -2.92 -3.00
C ARG A 162 10.40 -3.20 -4.38
N THR A 163 9.65 -3.00 -5.45
CA THR A 163 10.13 -3.22 -6.82
C THR A 163 11.05 -2.10 -7.28
N GLN A 164 10.77 -0.86 -6.87
CA GLN A 164 11.65 0.27 -7.14
C GLN A 164 13.05 0.01 -6.56
N ILE A 165 13.16 -0.39 -5.30
CA ILE A 165 14.42 -0.75 -4.63
C ILE A 165 15.08 -1.92 -5.36
N ALA A 166 14.31 -2.94 -5.74
CA ALA A 166 14.81 -4.08 -6.49
C ALA A 166 15.48 -3.68 -7.81
N VAL A 167 14.92 -2.71 -8.53
CA VAL A 167 15.40 -2.25 -9.84
C VAL A 167 16.49 -1.19 -9.75
N VAL A 168 16.35 -0.24 -8.83
CA VAL A 168 17.18 0.97 -8.76
C VAL A 168 18.41 0.73 -7.90
N ASP A 169 18.26 0.04 -6.76
CA ASP A 169 19.26 0.02 -5.69
C ASP A 169 20.04 -1.30 -5.65
N LEU A 170 19.37 -2.45 -5.77
CA LEU A 170 20.04 -3.75 -5.72
C LEU A 170 21.20 -3.89 -6.75
N PRO A 171 21.06 -3.47 -8.02
CA PRO A 171 22.15 -3.56 -8.98
C PRO A 171 23.37 -2.70 -8.61
N ARG A 172 23.16 -1.60 -7.86
CA ARG A 172 24.26 -0.74 -7.36
C ARG A 172 25.03 -1.41 -6.23
N LEU A 173 24.36 -2.30 -5.49
CA LEU A 173 24.94 -3.15 -4.45
C LEU A 173 25.53 -4.45 -5.01
N GLY A 174 25.57 -4.62 -6.34
CA GLY A 174 26.06 -5.83 -6.99
C GLY A 174 25.09 -7.02 -6.91
N LEU A 175 23.83 -6.79 -6.55
CA LEU A 175 22.78 -7.81 -6.50
C LEU A 175 21.94 -7.83 -7.78
N PRO A 176 21.41 -9.00 -8.19
CA PRO A 176 20.41 -9.06 -9.24
C PRO A 176 19.09 -8.45 -8.77
N ILE A 177 18.21 -8.09 -9.71
CA ILE A 177 16.82 -7.76 -9.39
C ILE A 177 16.17 -9.02 -8.81
N THR A 178 15.81 -8.97 -7.53
CA THR A 178 15.18 -10.08 -6.81
C THR A 178 14.30 -9.56 -5.70
N LEU A 179 13.21 -10.28 -5.42
CA LEU A 179 12.45 -10.13 -4.17
C LEU A 179 12.84 -11.20 -3.15
N GLY A 180 13.68 -12.16 -3.55
CA GLY A 180 14.14 -13.25 -2.70
C GLY A 180 15.27 -12.82 -1.76
N SER A 181 16.13 -13.77 -1.43
CA SER A 181 17.24 -13.56 -0.48
C SER A 181 18.19 -12.46 -0.95
N LEU A 182 18.55 -11.59 -0.02
CA LEU A 182 19.49 -10.47 -0.18
C LEU A 182 20.91 -10.83 0.27
N GLY A 183 21.11 -12.03 0.83
CA GLY A 183 22.39 -12.50 1.35
C GLY A 183 23.01 -11.50 2.35
N ASP A 184 24.31 -11.25 2.20
CA ASP A 184 25.07 -10.38 3.10
C ASP A 184 24.65 -8.90 3.04
N GLN A 185 23.85 -8.51 2.03
CA GLN A 185 23.33 -7.14 1.89
C GLN A 185 22.00 -6.92 2.60
N ALA A 186 21.43 -7.95 3.26
CA ALA A 186 20.11 -7.86 3.89
C ALA A 186 19.97 -6.65 4.82
N GLU A 187 20.98 -6.38 5.66
CA GLU A 187 20.96 -5.24 6.59
C GLU A 187 21.07 -3.89 5.87
N SER A 188 21.93 -3.79 4.85
CA SER A 188 22.06 -2.57 4.05
C SER A 188 20.78 -2.23 3.29
N VAL A 189 20.10 -3.26 2.76
CA VAL A 189 18.81 -3.09 2.07
C VAL A 189 17.70 -2.81 3.07
N ARG A 190 17.71 -3.40 4.27
CA ARG A 190 16.74 -3.10 5.35
C ARG A 190 16.79 -1.62 5.72
N LEU A 191 17.99 -1.05 5.93
CA LEU A 191 18.16 0.37 6.23
C LEU A 191 17.64 1.27 5.11
N LEU A 192 17.87 0.87 3.86
CA LEU A 192 17.36 1.60 2.68
C LEU A 192 15.84 1.51 2.56
N VAL A 193 15.23 0.36 2.88
CA VAL A 193 13.78 0.20 2.97
C VAL A 193 13.21 1.09 4.08
N GLU A 194 13.83 1.07 5.26
CA GLU A 194 13.41 1.86 6.41
C GLU A 194 13.41 3.37 6.11
N GLU A 195 14.47 3.87 5.47
CA GLU A 195 14.57 5.27 5.03
C GLU A 195 13.49 5.62 3.99
N GLN A 196 13.45 4.92 2.85
CA GLN A 196 12.54 5.27 1.75
C GLN A 196 11.06 5.06 2.12
N LEU A 197 10.75 4.00 2.87
CA LEU A 197 9.39 3.73 3.33
C LEU A 197 8.98 4.70 4.43
N GLY A 198 9.91 5.07 5.32
CA GLY A 198 9.69 6.08 6.36
C GLY A 198 9.30 7.43 5.76
N ASP A 199 10.03 7.90 4.75
CA ASP A 199 9.72 9.15 4.05
C ASP A 199 8.36 9.10 3.35
N ALA A 200 8.08 8.02 2.61
CA ALA A 200 6.80 7.86 1.91
C ALA A 200 5.62 7.74 2.88
N ALA A 201 5.80 7.04 4.00
CA ALA A 201 4.79 6.90 5.04
C ALA A 201 4.56 8.23 5.77
N ALA A 202 5.61 8.99 6.07
CA ALA A 202 5.48 10.31 6.68
C ALA A 202 4.71 11.28 5.78
N ALA A 203 4.96 11.27 4.46
CA ALA A 203 4.18 12.05 3.50
C ALA A 203 2.69 11.65 3.52
N LEU A 204 2.39 10.34 3.43
CA LEU A 204 1.03 9.83 3.50
C LEU A 204 0.32 10.21 4.82
N ALA A 205 1.03 10.10 5.95
CA ALA A 205 0.48 10.44 7.26
C ALA A 205 0.10 11.92 7.30
N ASN A 206 1.00 12.82 6.88
CA ASN A 206 0.78 14.25 6.91
C ASN A 206 -0.34 14.70 5.96
N GLU A 207 -0.44 14.08 4.78
CA GLU A 207 -1.44 14.45 3.78
C GLU A 207 -2.84 13.91 4.11
N CYS A 208 -2.94 12.71 4.67
CA CYS A 208 -4.22 12.01 4.77
C CYS A 208 -4.72 11.72 6.19
N PHE A 209 -3.86 11.77 7.22
CA PHE A 209 -4.20 11.31 8.57
C PHE A 209 -3.97 12.33 9.66
N VAL A 210 -2.86 13.08 9.64
CA VAL A 210 -2.56 14.06 10.68
C VAL A 210 -3.59 15.20 10.65
N GLY A 211 -4.07 15.58 11.83
CA GLY A 211 -5.15 16.56 12.02
C GLY A 211 -6.55 16.01 11.74
N GLN A 212 -6.68 14.75 11.29
CA GLN A 212 -7.99 14.15 11.03
C GLN A 212 -8.62 13.66 12.33
N GLN A 213 -9.92 13.92 12.46
CA GLN A 213 -10.74 13.43 13.55
C GLN A 213 -11.29 12.04 13.21
N ILE A 214 -11.12 11.10 14.13
CA ILE A 214 -11.66 9.74 14.04
C ILE A 214 -12.62 9.56 15.22
N GLY A 215 -13.92 9.45 14.93
CA GLY A 215 -14.97 9.35 15.94
C GLY A 215 -15.74 8.02 15.92
N ALA A 216 -16.36 7.69 17.05
CA ALA A 216 -17.39 6.66 17.20
C ALA A 216 -18.23 6.89 18.47
N GLY A 217 -19.54 7.03 18.33
CA GLY A 217 -20.42 7.40 19.45
C GLY A 217 -20.02 8.77 20.01
N ASP A 218 -19.86 8.85 21.33
CA ASP A 218 -19.47 10.08 22.05
C ASP A 218 -17.94 10.24 22.18
N THR A 219 -17.14 9.33 21.62
CA THR A 219 -15.68 9.38 21.66
C THR A 219 -15.12 9.83 20.31
N ALA A 220 -14.22 10.82 20.33
CA ALA A 220 -13.41 11.19 19.18
C ALA A 220 -11.94 11.38 19.56
N ILE A 221 -11.06 11.13 18.59
CA ILE A 221 -9.64 11.44 18.70
C ILE A 221 -9.21 12.29 17.50
N ILE A 222 -8.21 13.15 17.70
CA ILE A 222 -7.50 13.86 16.64
C ILE A 222 -6.11 13.24 16.52
N LEU A 223 -5.76 12.75 15.33
CA LEU A 223 -4.46 12.15 15.07
C LEU A 223 -3.38 13.24 14.96
N GLU A 224 -2.35 13.19 15.83
CA GLU A 224 -1.22 14.12 15.79
C GLU A 224 -0.04 13.56 14.99
N ALA A 225 0.13 12.23 14.97
CA ALA A 225 1.19 11.57 14.21
C ALA A 225 0.88 10.08 13.99
N LEU A 226 1.37 9.56 12.87
CA LEU A 226 1.54 8.13 12.59
C LEU A 226 2.96 7.93 12.08
N ALA A 227 3.76 7.12 12.77
CA ALA A 227 5.15 6.87 12.44
C ALA A 227 5.43 5.36 12.40
N LEU A 228 6.33 4.96 11.50
CA LEU A 228 6.81 3.58 11.44
C LEU A 228 7.88 3.35 12.51
N ALA A 229 7.91 2.13 13.03
CA ALA A 229 8.94 1.64 13.94
C ALA A 229 9.28 0.18 13.58
N ASP A 230 10.45 -0.28 14.01
CA ASP A 230 10.86 -1.69 13.95
C ASP A 230 10.70 -2.32 12.55
N VAL A 231 11.21 -1.63 11.52
CA VAL A 231 11.19 -2.11 10.14
C VAL A 231 12.20 -3.24 9.97
N GLU A 232 11.70 -4.43 9.68
CA GLU A 232 12.50 -5.63 9.44
C GLU A 232 12.18 -6.28 8.09
N LEU A 233 13.16 -7.01 7.54
CA LEU A 233 13.02 -7.83 6.35
C LEU A 233 13.08 -9.32 6.73
N PRO A 234 11.93 -9.97 6.92
CA PRO A 234 11.86 -11.38 7.29
C PRO A 234 12.68 -12.26 6.34
N TRP A 235 13.45 -13.19 6.94
CA TRP A 235 14.33 -14.11 6.21
C TRP A 235 15.39 -13.42 5.31
N GLY A 236 15.66 -12.13 5.53
CA GLY A 236 16.57 -11.34 4.69
C GLY A 236 16.10 -11.26 3.25
N ARG A 237 14.79 -11.14 3.02
CA ARG A 237 14.18 -11.04 1.68
C ARG A 237 13.48 -9.71 1.50
N LEU A 238 13.47 -9.21 0.27
CA LEU A 238 12.75 -7.99 -0.07
C LEU A 238 11.25 -8.26 -0.33
N PHE A 239 10.80 -9.52 -0.36
CA PHE A 239 9.43 -9.90 -0.68
C PHE A 239 8.41 -9.35 0.32
N ASP A 240 8.72 -9.37 1.61
CA ASP A 240 7.86 -8.98 2.70
C ASP A 240 8.64 -8.14 3.72
N LEU A 241 7.91 -7.45 4.59
CA LEU A 241 8.48 -6.73 5.72
C LEU A 241 7.57 -6.89 6.94
N THR A 242 8.12 -6.63 8.11
CA THR A 242 7.35 -6.37 9.33
C THR A 242 7.66 -4.97 9.82
N MET A 243 6.67 -4.32 10.41
CA MET A 243 6.79 -2.98 10.99
C MET A 243 5.69 -2.75 12.01
N ASP A 244 5.97 -1.88 12.97
CA ASP A 244 4.99 -1.30 13.87
C ASP A 244 4.58 0.10 13.40
N VAL A 245 3.36 0.48 13.75
CA VAL A 245 2.85 1.86 13.58
C VAL A 245 2.59 2.44 14.96
N VAL A 246 3.26 3.54 15.27
CA VAL A 246 3.06 4.31 16.50
C VAL A 246 2.14 5.48 16.19
N ALA A 247 1.02 5.58 16.92
CA ALA A 247 0.07 6.69 16.81
C ALA A 247 0.19 7.61 18.02
N ARG A 248 0.24 8.93 17.77
CA ARG A 248 0.00 9.96 18.80
C ARG A 248 -1.32 10.65 18.49
N TYR A 249 -2.12 10.88 19.52
CA TYR A 249 -3.45 11.47 19.39
C TYR A 249 -3.87 12.16 20.67
N VAL A 250 -4.82 13.07 20.55
CA VAL A 250 -5.55 13.68 21.67
C VAL A 250 -7.01 13.25 21.64
N ILE A 251 -7.62 13.15 22.81
CA ILE A 251 -9.06 12.90 22.95
C ILE A 251 -9.75 14.26 22.86
N GLU A 252 -10.81 14.32 22.06
CA GLU A 252 -11.66 15.51 21.90
C GLU A 252 -12.83 15.50 22.87
#